data_AF-A0A6P0Y1W5-F1
#
_entry.id   AF-A0A6P0Y1W5-F1
#
_cell.length_a   1.000
_cell.length_b   1.000
_cell.length_c   1.000
_cell.angle_alpha   90.00
_cell.angle_beta   90.00
_cell.angle_gamma   90.00
#
_symmetry.space_group_name_H-M   'P 1'
#
loop_
_entity.id
_entity.type
_entity.pdbx_description
1 polymer ?
#
loop_
_entity_poly.entity_id
_entity_poly.type
_entity_poly.pdbx_seq_one_letter_code
_entity_poly.pdbx_strand_id
1 'polypeptide(L)'
;YEATQNIKATTKGQATVIIALTASVLEEEKAVILSAGCDAFMRKPFREEDIFEAMHKYIGLEFIYEEVQEKEIKLTREILTPENLATLPEEWQIGLKDAILSSDRKTMNGIVEKISLEHEELAEALQTSLYNFEYEKILALLN
;
A
#
# COMPACT_ATOMS: atom_id res chain seq x y z
N TYR A 1 -8.14 -23.14 8.10
CA TYR A 1 -8.43 -21.98 8.97
C TYR A 1 -8.07 -22.25 10.44
N GLU A 2 -6.94 -22.91 10.69
CA GLU A 2 -6.55 -23.35 12.04
C GLU A 2 -6.27 -22.16 12.99
N ALA A 3 -5.64 -21.09 12.47
CA ALA A 3 -5.40 -19.88 13.25
C ALA A 3 -6.70 -19.23 13.75
N THR A 4 -7.73 -19.12 12.90
CA THR A 4 -9.05 -18.60 13.28
C THR A 4 -9.66 -19.42 14.42
N GLN A 5 -9.63 -20.75 14.29
CA GLN A 5 -10.17 -21.66 15.30
C GLN A 5 -9.44 -21.49 16.64
N ASN A 6 -8.11 -21.40 16.62
CA ASN A 6 -7.29 -21.20 17.83
C ASN A 6 -7.57 -19.86 18.51
N ILE A 7 -7.77 -18.78 17.75
CA ILE A 7 -8.14 -17.46 18.31
C ILE A 7 -9.53 -17.56 18.95
N LYS A 8 -10.54 -17.99 18.19
CA LYS A 8 -11.95 -18.08 18.64
C LYS A 8 -12.17 -19.09 19.77
N ALA A 9 -11.23 -19.99 20.03
CA ALA A 9 -11.28 -20.92 21.17
C ALA A 9 -11.18 -20.23 22.55
N THR A 10 -10.72 -18.98 22.60
CA THR A 10 -10.61 -18.19 23.84
C THR A 10 -11.76 -17.20 23.98
N THR A 11 -12.15 -16.87 25.22
CA THR A 11 -13.19 -15.84 25.48
C THR A 11 -12.84 -14.49 24.86
N LYS A 12 -11.56 -14.11 24.90
CA LYS A 12 -11.09 -12.87 24.24
C LYS A 12 -11.20 -12.96 22.72
N GLY A 13 -10.79 -14.09 22.14
CA GLY A 13 -10.85 -14.26 20.70
C GLY A 13 -12.28 -14.34 20.15
N GLN A 14 -13.26 -14.81 20.93
CA GLN A 14 -14.68 -14.73 20.54
C GLN A 14 -15.13 -13.28 20.27
N ALA A 15 -14.61 -12.31 21.04
CA ALA A 15 -14.85 -10.89 20.83
C ALA A 15 -13.93 -10.24 19.77
N THR A 16 -12.88 -10.94 19.32
CA THR A 16 -11.99 -10.45 18.25
C THR A 16 -12.66 -10.67 16.90
N VAL A 17 -12.85 -9.59 16.13
CA VAL A 17 -13.30 -9.67 14.74
C VAL A 17 -12.20 -10.27 13.86
N ILE A 18 -12.54 -11.28 13.05
CA ILE A 18 -11.63 -11.94 12.10
C ILE A 18 -12.19 -11.83 10.68
N ILE A 19 -11.43 -11.21 9.78
CA ILE A 19 -11.78 -11.06 8.36
C ILE A 19 -10.80 -11.88 7.51
N ALA A 20 -11.32 -12.82 6.73
CA ALA A 20 -10.50 -13.67 5.86
C ALA A 20 -10.16 -12.97 4.53
N LEU A 21 -8.87 -12.87 4.18
CA LEU A 21 -8.43 -12.32 2.89
C LEU A 21 -8.28 -13.43 1.84
N THR A 22 -9.06 -13.38 0.75
CA THR A 22 -9.16 -14.46 -0.24
C THR A 22 -8.69 -14.02 -1.62
N ALA A 23 -8.01 -14.87 -2.39
CA ALA A 23 -7.62 -14.57 -3.78
C ALA A 23 -8.75 -14.86 -4.79
N SER A 24 -9.65 -15.78 -4.43
CA SER A 24 -10.87 -16.15 -5.16
C SER A 24 -11.95 -16.42 -4.11
N VAL A 25 -13.22 -16.20 -4.47
CA VAL A 25 -14.34 -16.61 -3.61
C VAL A 25 -15.36 -17.31 -4.50
N LEU A 26 -15.34 -18.64 -4.48
CA LEU A 26 -16.49 -19.44 -4.88
C LEU A 26 -17.51 -19.45 -3.73
N GLU A 27 -18.81 -19.56 -4.05
CA GLU A 27 -19.89 -19.55 -3.04
C GLU A 27 -19.66 -20.62 -1.95
N GLU A 28 -19.09 -21.76 -2.34
CA GLU A 28 -18.74 -22.90 -1.48
C GLU A 28 -17.65 -22.54 -0.46
N GLU A 29 -16.71 -21.65 -0.81
CA GLU A 29 -15.64 -21.22 0.09
C GLU A 29 -16.16 -20.30 1.20
N LYS A 30 -17.25 -19.55 0.95
CA LYS A 30 -17.87 -18.67 1.96
C LYS A 30 -18.36 -19.46 3.17
N ALA A 31 -19.02 -20.59 2.94
CA ALA A 31 -19.53 -21.45 4.02
C ALA A 31 -18.38 -22.02 4.87
N VAL A 32 -17.26 -22.38 4.25
CA VAL A 32 -16.07 -22.88 4.97
C VAL A 32 -15.43 -21.77 5.81
N ILE A 33 -15.34 -20.54 5.27
CA ILE A 33 -14.78 -19.39 5.99
C ILE A 33 -15.61 -19.05 7.23
N LEU A 34 -16.93 -18.99 7.09
CA LEU A 34 -17.83 -18.66 8.19
C LEU A 34 -17.85 -19.77 9.25
N SER A 35 -17.89 -21.04 8.84
CA SER A 35 -17.85 -22.17 9.77
C SER A 35 -16.52 -22.30 10.54
N ALA A 36 -15.42 -21.78 10.00
CA ALA A 36 -14.15 -21.69 10.70
C ALA A 36 -14.12 -20.61 11.80
N GLY A 37 -15.15 -19.77 11.88
CA GLY A 37 -15.27 -18.69 12.87
C GLY A 37 -14.79 -17.33 12.37
N CYS A 38 -14.67 -17.11 11.05
CA CYS A 38 -14.47 -15.76 10.53
C CYS A 38 -15.78 -14.97 10.54
N ASP A 39 -15.70 -13.68 10.84
CA ASP A 39 -16.85 -12.77 10.88
C ASP A 39 -17.15 -12.16 9.50
N ALA A 40 -16.13 -12.12 8.63
CA ALA A 40 -16.23 -11.64 7.26
C ALA A 40 -15.15 -12.23 6.36
N PHE A 41 -15.22 -11.89 5.07
CA PHE A 41 -14.12 -12.09 4.13
C PHE A 41 -13.97 -10.85 3.24
N MET A 42 -12.80 -10.69 2.66
CA MET A 42 -12.46 -9.63 1.72
C MET A 42 -11.63 -10.21 0.59
N ARG A 43 -12.03 -9.90 -0.64
CA ARG A 43 -11.40 -10.43 -1.85
C ARG A 43 -10.20 -9.59 -2.24
N LYS A 44 -9.12 -10.24 -2.65
CA LYS A 44 -7.94 -9.61 -3.24
C LYS A 44 -8.14 -9.41 -4.75
N PRO A 45 -7.58 -8.33 -5.33
CA PRO A 45 -6.97 -7.20 -4.64
C PRO A 45 -8.04 -6.35 -3.95
N PHE A 46 -7.77 -5.93 -2.72
CA PHE A 46 -8.55 -4.93 -2.00
C PHE A 46 -7.75 -3.64 -1.94
N ARG A 47 -8.44 -2.52 -1.79
CA ARG A 47 -7.88 -1.20 -1.57
C ARG A 47 -7.85 -0.90 -0.08
N GLU A 48 -7.12 0.15 0.28
CA GLU A 48 -7.03 0.61 1.66
C GLU A 48 -8.42 1.01 2.22
N GLU A 49 -9.24 1.65 1.38
CA GLU A 49 -10.63 2.01 1.68
C GLU A 49 -11.47 0.81 2.13
N ASP A 50 -11.28 -0.38 1.54
CA ASP A 50 -12.00 -1.60 1.91
C ASP A 50 -11.67 -2.03 3.35
N ILE A 51 -10.42 -1.85 3.80
CA ILE A 51 -9.96 -2.18 5.15
C ILE A 51 -10.61 -1.24 6.17
N PHE A 52 -10.58 0.06 5.90
CA PHE A 52 -11.18 1.05 6.79
C PHE A 52 -12.69 0.88 6.89
N GLU A 53 -13.37 0.62 5.77
CA GLU A 53 -14.80 0.33 5.78
C GLU A 53 -15.12 -0.94 6.59
N ALA A 54 -14.30 -1.98 6.47
CA ALA A 54 -14.46 -3.19 7.28
C ALA A 54 -14.25 -2.91 8.78
N MET A 55 -13.23 -2.13 9.15
CA MET A 55 -13.00 -1.72 10.53
C MET A 55 -14.16 -0.88 11.08
N HIS A 56 -14.67 0.06 10.30
CA HIS A 56 -15.86 0.84 10.66
C HIS A 56 -17.07 -0.06 10.89
N LYS A 57 -17.36 -0.95 9.93
CA LYS A 57 -18.53 -1.85 9.97
C LYS A 57 -18.52 -2.83 11.15
N TYR A 58 -17.37 -3.45 11.44
CA TYR A 58 -17.30 -4.54 12.41
C TYR A 58 -16.84 -4.12 13.81
N ILE A 59 -16.17 -2.97 13.94
CA ILE A 59 -15.65 -2.47 15.22
C ILE A 59 -16.34 -1.15 15.63
N GLY A 60 -16.98 -0.44 14.69
CA GLY A 60 -17.64 0.85 14.95
C GLY A 60 -16.67 2.02 15.03
N LEU A 61 -15.50 1.92 14.38
CA LEU A 61 -14.47 2.96 14.39
C LEU A 61 -14.81 4.08 13.41
N GLU A 62 -14.57 5.34 13.81
CA GLU A 62 -14.58 6.48 12.90
C GLU A 62 -13.16 6.96 12.67
N PHE A 63 -12.81 7.23 11.41
CA PHE A 63 -11.48 7.68 11.01
C PHE A 63 -11.49 9.19 10.78
N ILE A 64 -10.47 9.87 11.28
CA ILE A 64 -10.19 11.27 10.98
C ILE A 64 -9.22 11.26 9.80
N TYR A 65 -9.70 11.69 8.64
CA TYR A 65 -8.88 11.81 7.45
C TYR A 65 -8.18 13.16 7.45
N GLU A 66 -6.89 13.17 7.15
CA GLU A 66 -6.16 14.40 6.86
C GLU A 66 -6.61 14.94 5.50
N GLU A 67 -6.94 16.22 5.44
CA GLU A 67 -7.19 16.89 4.17
C GLU A 67 -5.85 17.04 3.44
N VAL A 68 -5.57 16.11 2.53
CA VAL A 68 -4.41 16.24 1.64
C VAL A 68 -4.61 17.50 0.82
N GLN A 69 -3.73 18.49 1.01
CA GLN A 69 -3.87 19.76 0.33
C GLN A 69 -3.72 19.54 -1.18
N GLU A 70 -4.74 19.92 -1.96
CA GLU A 70 -4.73 19.81 -3.42
C GLU A 70 -3.50 20.48 -4.06
N LYS A 71 -2.94 21.47 -3.36
CA LYS A 71 -1.71 22.17 -3.74
C LYS A 71 -0.48 21.26 -3.70
N GLU A 72 -0.33 20.42 -2.67
CA GLU A 72 0.80 19.49 -2.55
C GLU A 72 0.73 18.41 -3.64
N ILE A 73 -0.46 17.86 -3.88
CA ILE A 73 -0.68 16.88 -4.96
C ILE A 73 -0.32 17.46 -6.33
N LYS A 74 -0.71 18.72 -6.59
CA LYS A 74 -0.37 19.41 -7.84
C LYS A 74 1.13 19.59 -7.98
N LEU A 75 1.80 20.07 -6.93
CA LEU A 75 3.24 20.27 -6.93
C LEU A 75 4.00 18.95 -7.17
N THR A 76 3.62 17.86 -6.50
CA THR A 76 4.20 16.52 -6.74
C THR A 76 4.01 16.06 -8.18
N ARG A 77 2.85 16.34 -8.81
CA ARG A 77 2.59 15.98 -10.21
C ARG A 77 3.37 16.83 -11.21
N GLU A 78 3.64 18.08 -10.88
CA GLU A 78 4.46 18.99 -11.71
C GLU A 78 5.95 18.66 -11.62
N ILE A 79 6.41 18.12 -10.49
CA ILE A 79 7.81 17.74 -10.27
C ILE A 79 8.09 16.31 -10.76
N LEU A 80 7.22 15.34 -10.45
CA LEU A 80 7.43 13.94 -10.81
C LEU A 80 6.99 13.68 -12.26
N THR A 81 7.81 14.15 -13.20
CA THR A 81 7.60 14.00 -14.64
C THR A 81 8.73 13.17 -15.28
N PRO A 82 8.49 12.59 -16.48
CA PRO A 82 9.55 11.85 -17.19
C PRO A 82 10.76 12.72 -17.49
N GLU A 83 10.55 14.01 -17.79
CA GLU A 83 11.63 14.94 -18.11
C GLU A 83 12.54 15.18 -16.91
N ASN A 84 11.97 15.33 -15.72
CA ASN A 84 12.73 15.53 -14.48
C ASN A 84 13.41 14.23 -14.01
N LEU A 85 12.82 13.07 -14.29
CA LEU A 85 13.48 11.79 -14.02
C LEU A 85 14.61 11.50 -15.01
N ALA A 86 14.48 11.96 -16.25
CA ALA A 86 15.50 11.82 -17.29
C ALA A 86 16.76 12.67 -17.03
N THR A 87 16.70 13.67 -16.13
CA THR A 87 17.91 14.41 -15.71
C THR A 87 18.79 13.61 -14.76
N LEU A 88 18.27 12.55 -14.15
CA LEU A 88 19.02 11.73 -13.21
C LEU A 88 20.05 10.86 -13.96
N PRO A 89 21.19 10.53 -13.32
CA PRO A 89 22.13 9.55 -13.86
C PRO A 89 21.45 8.22 -14.21
N GLU A 90 21.84 7.63 -15.35
CA GLU A 90 21.27 6.36 -15.84
C GLU A 90 21.40 5.23 -14.80
N GLU A 91 22.50 5.22 -14.02
CA GLU A 91 22.70 4.29 -12.91
C GLU A 91 21.60 4.39 -11.85
N TRP A 92 21.13 5.59 -11.55
CA TRP A 92 20.07 5.82 -10.54
C TRP A 92 18.70 5.46 -11.10
N GLN A 93 18.44 5.74 -12.38
CA GLN A 93 17.19 5.35 -13.03
C GLN A 93 17.03 3.82 -13.07
N ILE A 94 18.09 3.11 -13.51
CA ILE A 94 18.12 1.65 -13.53
C ILE A 94 18.03 1.09 -12.12
N GLY A 95 18.84 1.60 -11.19
CA GLY A 95 18.83 1.14 -9.79
C GLY A 95 17.48 1.35 -9.11
N LEU A 96 16.81 2.48 -9.38
CA LEU A 96 15.48 2.76 -8.83
C LEU A 96 14.43 1.83 -9.42
N LYS A 97 14.47 1.59 -10.74
CA LYS A 97 13.58 0.65 -11.43
C LYS A 97 13.72 -0.77 -10.87
N ASP A 98 14.94 -1.26 -10.74
CA ASP A 98 15.23 -2.59 -10.19
C ASP A 98 14.83 -2.70 -8.71
N ALA A 99 15.09 -1.67 -7.91
CA ALA A 99 14.73 -1.63 -6.51
C ALA A 99 13.20 -1.63 -6.31
N ILE A 100 12.45 -0.91 -7.16
CA ILE A 100 10.98 -0.95 -7.15
C ILE A 100 10.47 -2.34 -7.52
N LEU A 101 10.98 -2.93 -8.62
CA LEU A 101 10.56 -4.26 -9.08
C LEU A 101 10.87 -5.38 -8.07
N SER A 102 11.96 -5.24 -7.31
CA SER A 102 12.35 -6.18 -6.26
C SER A 102 11.79 -5.82 -4.87
N SER A 103 11.04 -4.72 -4.74
CA SER A 103 10.55 -4.18 -3.46
C SER A 103 11.67 -3.92 -2.43
N ASP A 104 12.89 -3.62 -2.89
CA ASP A 104 14.05 -3.33 -2.04
C ASP A 104 13.98 -1.88 -1.52
N ARG A 105 13.29 -1.71 -0.39
CA ARG A 105 13.16 -0.41 0.29
C ARG A 105 14.49 0.22 0.67
N LYS A 106 15.51 -0.57 1.00
CA LYS A 106 16.79 -0.02 1.43
C LYS A 106 17.49 0.66 0.25
N THR A 107 17.48 0.00 -0.91
CA THR A 107 18.05 0.55 -2.14
C THR A 107 17.23 1.74 -2.65
N MET A 108 15.90 1.68 -2.61
CA MET A 108 15.04 2.83 -2.98
C MET A 108 15.38 4.07 -2.15
N ASN A 109 15.41 3.95 -0.82
CA ASN A 109 15.74 5.07 0.07
C ASN A 109 17.15 5.60 -0.17
N GLY A 110 18.14 4.72 -0.36
CA GLY A 110 19.52 5.13 -0.60
C GLY A 110 19.71 5.86 -1.94
N ILE A 111 18.87 5.58 -2.95
CA ILE A 111 18.88 6.33 -4.22
C ILE A 111 18.19 7.69 -4.03
N VAL A 112 17.06 7.74 -3.35
CA VAL A 112 16.35 9.00 -3.06
C VAL A 112 17.19 9.95 -2.21
N GLU A 113 17.95 9.43 -1.24
CA GLU A 113 18.92 10.22 -0.46
C GLU A 113 20.06 10.80 -1.31
N LYS A 114 20.47 10.13 -2.40
CA LYS A 114 21.45 10.69 -3.34
C LYS A 114 20.81 11.76 -4.21
N ILE A 115 19.57 11.54 -4.67
CA ILE A 115 18.81 12.50 -5.47
C ILE A 115 18.58 13.78 -4.67
N SER A 116 18.30 13.71 -3.37
CA SER A 116 18.01 14.89 -2.55
C SER A 116 19.19 15.85 -2.43
N LEU A 117 20.43 15.40 -2.66
CA LEU A 117 21.62 16.25 -2.65
C LEU A 117 21.68 17.20 -3.84
N GLU A 118 21.04 16.85 -4.96
CA GLU A 118 21.09 17.62 -6.21
C GLU A 118 19.70 18.16 -6.60
N HIS A 119 18.64 17.43 -6.26
CA HIS A 119 17.25 17.71 -6.61
C HIS A 119 16.32 17.41 -5.42
N GLU A 120 16.34 18.28 -4.41
CA GLU A 120 15.55 18.13 -3.17
C GLU A 120 14.05 17.93 -3.44
N GLU A 121 13.46 18.78 -4.28
CA GLU A 121 12.03 18.73 -4.63
C GLU A 121 11.64 17.42 -5.33
N LEU A 122 12.51 16.90 -6.21
CA LEU A 122 12.27 15.63 -6.91
C LEU A 122 12.39 14.43 -5.97
N ALA A 123 13.36 14.47 -5.04
CA ALA A 123 13.51 13.45 -4.02
C ALA A 123 12.29 13.39 -3.10
N GLU A 124 11.73 14.53 -2.69
CA GLU A 124 10.52 14.60 -1.87
C GLU A 124 9.30 14.04 -2.61
N ALA A 125 9.13 14.40 -3.89
CA ALA A 125 8.07 13.87 -4.73
C ALA A 125 8.17 12.34 -4.94
N LEU A 126 9.39 11.83 -5.13
CA LEU A 126 9.69 10.40 -5.21
C LEU A 126 9.41 9.70 -3.87
N GLN A 127 9.87 10.26 -2.76
CA GLN A 127 9.69 9.70 -1.42
C GLN A 127 8.21 9.58 -1.07
N THR A 128 7.42 10.61 -1.38
CA THR A 128 5.96 10.62 -1.20
C THR A 128 5.31 9.50 -2.01
N SER A 129 5.66 9.38 -3.29
CA SER A 129 5.10 8.34 -4.17
C SER A 129 5.52 6.93 -3.73
N LEU A 130 6.76 6.74 -3.27
CA LEU A 130 7.25 5.47 -2.72
C LEU A 130 6.57 5.10 -1.39
N TYR A 131 6.33 6.08 -0.52
CA TYR A 131 5.61 5.89 0.74
C TYR A 131 4.16 5.47 0.50
N ASN A 132 3.50 6.09 -0.50
CA ASN A 132 2.14 5.78 -0.93
C ASN A 132 2.05 4.52 -1.81
N PHE A 133 3.15 3.77 -1.97
CA PHE A 133 3.22 2.56 -2.80
C PHE A 133 2.82 2.79 -4.27
N GLU A 134 2.96 4.01 -4.79
CA GLU A 134 2.68 4.39 -6.18
C GLU A 134 3.80 3.91 -7.14
N TYR A 135 4.25 2.67 -6.97
CA TYR A 135 5.35 2.07 -7.72
C TYR A 135 5.09 2.02 -9.22
N GLU A 136 3.87 1.65 -9.63
CA GLU A 136 3.49 1.60 -11.05
C GLU A 136 3.59 2.96 -11.72
N LYS A 137 3.21 4.03 -11.00
CA LYS A 137 3.29 5.40 -11.50
C LYS A 137 4.75 5.79 -11.75
N ILE A 138 5.65 5.52 -10.80
CA ILE A 138 7.08 5.82 -10.96
C ILE A 138 7.67 5.01 -12.11
N LEU A 139 7.37 3.71 -12.19
CA LEU A 139 7.84 2.85 -13.28
C LEU A 139 7.35 3.31 -14.67
N ALA A 140 6.11 3.82 -14.75
CA ALA A 140 5.57 4.34 -16.00
C ALA A 140 6.30 5.60 -16.49
N LEU A 141 6.85 6.40 -15.58
CA LEU A 141 7.59 7.63 -15.90
C LEU A 141 9.08 7.36 -16.20
N LEU A 142 9.61 6.20 -15.79
CA LEU A 142 10.98 5.72 -16.06
C LEU A 142 11.07 4.85 -17.33
N ASN A 143 10.05 4.86 -18.19
CA ASN A 143 9.99 4.08 -19.43
C ASN A 143 10.19 4.95 -20.67
#